data_AF-A0A9X3XFD8-F1
#
_entry.id   AF-A0A9X3XFD8-F1
#
_cell.length_a   1.000
_cell.length_b   1.000
_cell.length_c   1.000
_cell.angle_alpha   90.00
_cell.angle_beta   90.00
_cell.angle_gamma   90.00
#
_symmetry.space_group_name_H-M   'P 1'
#
loop_
_entity.id
_entity.type
_entity.pdbx_description
1 polymer ?
#
loop_
_entity_poly.entity_id
_entity_poly.type
_entity_poly.pdbx_seq_one_letter_code
_entity_poly.pdbx_strand_id
1 'polypeptide(L)'
;MSKRKTFVERVLDGEILDLDTIDDEIDAWHESDADCPLHEWLGLTRDEYALFVEKPEALRTILMAKRHGIPLKQLVGITAASALALAARGTSPAEAEAIRKWLEQTNRL
;
A
#
# COMPACT_ATOMS: atom_id res chain seq x y z
N MET A 1 -18.94 18.45 -7.31
CA MET A 1 -18.41 17.94 -6.03
C MET A 1 -17.05 17.33 -6.33
N SER A 2 -15.95 18.01 -6.04
CA SER A 2 -14.62 17.41 -6.18
C SER A 2 -14.47 16.38 -5.06
N LYS A 3 -14.28 15.10 -5.42
CA LYS A 3 -13.99 14.04 -4.45
C LYS A 3 -12.65 14.36 -3.79
N ARG A 4 -12.56 14.25 -2.46
CA ARG A 4 -11.28 14.36 -1.72
C ARG A 4 -10.32 13.30 -2.27
N LYS A 5 -9.06 13.69 -2.53
CA LYS A 5 -8.01 12.70 -2.82
C LYS A 5 -7.68 11.92 -1.55
N THR A 6 -7.58 10.61 -1.70
CA THR A 6 -7.12 9.69 -0.66
C THR A 6 -5.62 9.87 -0.40
N PHE A 7 -5.12 9.36 0.73
CA PHE A 7 -3.68 9.38 1.03
C PHE A 7 -2.86 8.77 -0.12
N VAL A 8 -3.25 7.58 -0.59
CA VAL A 8 -2.61 6.90 -1.72
C VAL A 8 -2.60 7.76 -2.98
N GLU A 9 -3.72 8.38 -3.35
CA GLU A 9 -3.76 9.24 -4.55
C GLU A 9 -2.79 10.43 -4.41
N ARG A 10 -2.73 11.05 -3.23
CA ARG A 10 -1.82 12.18 -2.95
C ARG A 10 -0.35 11.76 -2.98
N VAL A 11 -0.03 10.56 -2.48
CA VAL A 11 1.32 9.98 -2.59
C VAL A 11 1.68 9.70 -4.05
N LEU A 12 0.75 9.15 -4.84
CA LEU A 12 0.98 8.83 -6.25
C LEU A 12 1.16 10.08 -7.12
N ASP A 13 0.43 11.15 -6.81
CA ASP A 13 0.55 12.46 -7.46
C ASP A 13 1.81 13.23 -7.02
N GLY A 14 2.52 12.76 -5.99
CA GLY A 14 3.73 13.40 -5.45
C GLY A 14 3.45 14.58 -4.52
N GLU A 15 2.20 14.76 -4.07
CA GLU A 15 1.84 15.74 -3.03
C GLU A 15 2.37 15.34 -1.65
N ILE A 16 2.46 14.02 -1.40
CA ILE A 16 3.06 13.43 -0.20
C ILE A 16 4.29 12.65 -0.62
N LEU A 17 5.45 13.03 -0.08
CA LEU A 17 6.73 12.35 -0.34
C LEU A 17 7.17 11.47 0.83
N ASP A 18 6.76 11.83 2.04
CA ASP A 18 7.08 11.11 3.26
C ASP A 18 5.92 10.17 3.65
N LEU A 19 6.18 8.87 3.66
CA LEU A 19 5.16 7.87 3.96
C LEU A 19 4.84 7.80 5.45
N ASP A 20 5.69 8.34 6.31
CA ASP A 20 5.46 8.35 7.75
C ASP A 20 4.32 9.32 8.12
N THR A 21 3.94 10.23 7.22
CA THR A 21 2.73 11.08 7.34
C THR A 21 1.41 10.30 7.26
N ILE A 22 1.45 8.98 7.04
CA ILE A 22 0.25 8.15 7.12
C ILE A 22 -0.39 8.21 8.51
N ASP A 23 0.40 8.37 9.57
CA ASP A 23 -0.11 8.51 10.94
C ASP A 23 -0.92 9.80 11.09
N ASP A 24 -0.44 10.92 10.52
CA ASP A 24 -1.17 12.19 10.49
C ASP A 24 -2.50 12.06 9.71
N GLU A 25 -2.54 11.25 8.64
CA GLU A 25 -3.79 11.01 7.90
C GLU A 25 -4.77 10.12 8.64
N ILE A 26 -4.27 9.21 9.48
CA ILE A 26 -5.10 8.39 10.38
C ILE A 26 -5.69 9.27 11.48
N ASP A 27 -4.89 10.16 12.05
CA ASP A 27 -5.35 11.16 13.03
C ASP A 27 -6.39 12.10 12.40
N ALA A 28 -6.14 12.60 11.20
CA ALA A 28 -7.09 13.42 10.46
C ALA A 28 -8.41 12.68 10.16
N TRP A 29 -8.38 11.36 9.94
CA TRP A 29 -9.59 10.56 9.82
C TRP A 29 -10.33 10.48 11.15
N HIS A 30 -9.63 10.23 12.26
CA HIS A 30 -10.21 10.18 13.61
C HIS A 30 -10.86 11.50 14.04
N GLU A 31 -10.29 12.63 13.63
CA GLU A 31 -10.81 13.97 13.93
C GLU A 31 -11.92 14.42 12.94
N SER A 32 -12.09 13.72 11.83
CA SER A 32 -13.08 14.07 10.82
C SER A 32 -14.45 13.46 11.10
N ASP A 33 -15.50 14.10 10.58
CA ASP A 33 -16.86 13.54 10.53
C ASP A 33 -17.04 12.56 9.35
N ALA A 34 -15.99 11.84 8.94
CA ALA A 34 -16.05 10.95 7.79
C ALA A 34 -16.82 9.66 8.12
N ASP A 35 -17.92 9.40 7.40
CA ASP A 35 -18.71 8.16 7.51
C ASP A 35 -18.06 6.94 6.82
N CYS A 36 -16.88 7.10 6.21
CA CYS A 36 -16.21 6.01 5.48
C CYS A 36 -15.19 5.28 6.37
N PRO A 37 -14.96 3.98 6.12
CA PRO A 37 -13.93 3.23 6.83
C PRO A 37 -12.53 3.75 6.47
N LEU A 38 -11.61 3.66 7.43
CA LEU A 38 -10.22 4.16 7.28
C LEU A 38 -9.51 3.64 6.01
N HIS A 39 -9.73 2.38 5.62
CA HIS A 39 -9.13 1.85 4.40
C HIS A 39 -9.58 2.62 3.15
N GLU A 40 -10.84 3.05 3.07
CA GLU A 40 -11.34 3.89 1.97
C GLU A 40 -10.78 5.31 2.03
N TRP A 41 -10.65 5.86 3.24
CA TRP A 41 -10.02 7.17 3.46
C TRP A 41 -8.56 7.20 2.96
N LEU A 42 -7.82 6.13 3.25
CA LEU A 42 -6.43 5.98 2.82
C LEU A 42 -6.29 5.63 1.34
N GLY A 43 -7.36 5.16 0.67
CA GLY A 43 -7.30 4.70 -0.73
C GLY A 43 -6.79 3.27 -0.89
N LEU A 44 -6.94 2.47 0.17
CA LEU A 44 -6.59 1.06 0.24
C LEU A 44 -7.84 0.18 0.08
N THR A 45 -7.67 -0.94 -0.60
CA THR A 45 -8.63 -2.04 -0.48
C THR A 45 -8.54 -2.62 0.93
N ARG A 46 -9.60 -3.33 1.36
CA ARG A 46 -9.62 -3.99 2.67
C ARG A 46 -8.45 -4.96 2.84
N ASP A 47 -8.04 -5.61 1.75
CA ASP A 47 -6.94 -6.58 1.73
C ASP A 47 -5.57 -5.91 1.86
N GLU A 48 -5.36 -4.80 1.16
CA GLU A 48 -4.15 -3.99 1.28
C GLU A 48 -4.03 -3.37 2.66
N TYR A 49 -5.14 -2.90 3.23
CA TYR A 49 -5.17 -2.36 4.59
C TYR A 49 -4.86 -3.43 5.64
N ALA A 50 -5.45 -4.63 5.52
CA ALA A 50 -5.12 -5.74 6.42
C ALA A 50 -3.63 -6.08 6.38
N LEU A 51 -3.05 -6.17 5.18
CA LEU A 51 -1.62 -6.38 5.01
C LEU A 51 -0.80 -5.24 5.64
N PHE A 52 -1.17 -3.99 5.41
CA PHE A 52 -0.47 -2.84 5.98
C PHE A 52 -0.48 -2.87 7.52
N VAL A 53 -1.63 -3.19 8.13
CA VAL A 53 -1.75 -3.29 9.59
C VAL A 53 -0.85 -4.40 10.16
N GLU A 54 -0.75 -5.53 9.47
CA GLU A 54 0.12 -6.64 9.89
C GLU A 54 1.60 -6.40 9.56
N LYS A 55 1.88 -5.63 8.50
CA LYS A 55 3.20 -5.35 7.94
C LYS A 55 3.27 -3.90 7.43
N PRO A 56 3.60 -2.92 8.29
CA PRO A 56 3.69 -1.52 7.89
C PRO A 56 4.64 -1.28 6.71
N GLU A 57 5.71 -2.08 6.62
CA GLU A 57 6.68 -2.05 5.52
C GLU A 57 6.06 -2.34 4.14
N ALA A 58 4.92 -3.04 4.09
CA ALA A 58 4.25 -3.40 2.85
C ALA A 58 3.62 -2.20 2.13
N LEU A 59 3.48 -1.05 2.79
CA LEU A 59 2.91 0.17 2.20
C LEU A 59 3.63 0.57 0.91
N ARG A 60 4.96 0.45 0.88
CA ARG A 60 5.77 0.75 -0.31
C ARG A 60 5.41 -0.15 -1.49
N THR A 61 5.24 -1.44 -1.23
CA THR A 61 4.87 -2.43 -2.26
C THR A 61 3.44 -2.21 -2.75
N ILE A 62 2.51 -1.87 -1.85
CA ILE A 62 1.13 -1.52 -2.21
C ILE A 62 1.10 -0.29 -3.12
N LEU A 63 1.82 0.78 -2.76
CA LEU A 63 1.92 1.99 -3.58
C LEU A 63 2.52 1.71 -4.95
N MET A 64 3.53 0.84 -5.02
CA MET A 64 4.13 0.41 -6.28
C MET A 64 3.11 -0.34 -7.16
N ALA A 65 2.36 -1.28 -6.57
CA ALA A 65 1.31 -2.03 -7.26
C ALA A 65 0.27 -1.08 -7.87
N LYS A 66 -0.19 -0.10 -7.08
CA LYS A 66 -1.15 0.91 -7.53
C LYS A 66 -0.59 1.84 -8.60
N ARG A 67 0.66 2.31 -8.46
CA ARG A 67 1.33 3.14 -9.48
C ARG A 67 1.37 2.47 -10.85
N HIS A 68 1.63 1.18 -10.87
CA HIS A 68 1.74 0.40 -12.10
C HIS A 68 0.41 -0.22 -12.56
N GLY A 69 -0.67 -0.07 -11.78
CA GLY A 69 -1.96 -0.69 -12.09
C GLY A 69 -1.92 -2.22 -12.08
N ILE A 70 -0.99 -2.82 -11.33
CA ILE A 70 -0.79 -4.27 -11.25
C ILE A 70 -1.39 -4.76 -9.94
N PRO A 71 -2.17 -5.87 -9.91
CA PRO A 71 -2.63 -6.47 -8.68
C PRO A 71 -1.45 -6.83 -7.76
N LEU A 72 -1.58 -6.55 -6.46
CA LEU A 72 -0.51 -6.79 -5.47
C LEU A 72 0.04 -8.23 -5.52
N LYS A 73 -0.85 -9.22 -5.66
CA LYS A 73 -0.50 -10.65 -5.79
C LYS A 73 0.41 -10.91 -7.00
N GLN A 74 0.07 -10.30 -8.13
CA GLN A 74 0.85 -10.42 -9.36
C GLN A 74 2.20 -9.70 -9.20
N LEU A 75 2.24 -8.52 -8.59
CA LEU A 75 3.49 -7.80 -8.33
C LEU A 75 4.42 -8.63 -7.44
N VAL A 76 3.91 -9.21 -6.36
CA VAL A 76 4.70 -10.02 -5.42
C VAL A 76 5.26 -11.28 -6.11
N GLY A 77 4.44 -11.96 -6.91
CA GLY A 77 4.89 -13.11 -7.73
C GLY A 77 5.96 -12.72 -8.74
N ILE A 78 5.83 -11.55 -9.37
CA ILE A 78 6.87 -11.00 -10.25
C ILE A 78 8.14 -10.70 -9.44
N THR A 79 8.06 -9.96 -8.33
CA THR A 79 9.25 -9.59 -7.54
C THR A 79 10.00 -10.79 -6.97
N ALA A 80 9.29 -11.85 -6.56
CA ALA A 80 9.90 -13.08 -6.07
C ALA A 80 10.59 -13.87 -7.20
N ALA A 81 10.01 -13.87 -8.41
CA ALA A 81 10.59 -14.52 -9.58
C ALA A 81 11.67 -13.68 -10.30
N SER A 82 11.60 -12.35 -10.19
CA SER A 82 12.36 -11.38 -10.96
C SER A 82 13.18 -10.45 -10.06
N ALA A 83 13.89 -11.00 -9.07
CA ALA A 83 14.78 -10.27 -8.15
C ALA A 83 15.85 -9.36 -8.82
N LEU A 84 15.82 -9.16 -10.14
CA LEU A 84 16.79 -8.45 -10.96
C LEU A 84 16.24 -7.38 -11.94
N ALA A 85 14.93 -7.23 -12.16
CA ALA A 85 14.47 -6.24 -13.14
C ALA A 85 14.23 -4.84 -12.53
N LEU A 86 15.31 -4.18 -12.10
CA LEU A 86 15.43 -2.72 -11.95
C LEU A 86 14.47 -2.00 -10.96
N ALA A 87 15.04 -1.41 -9.91
CA ALA A 87 14.68 -0.03 -9.51
C ALA A 87 13.22 0.31 -9.11
N ALA A 88 12.54 -0.55 -8.34
CA ALA A 88 11.48 -0.07 -7.44
C ALA A 88 12.16 0.52 -6.19
N ARG A 89 12.67 1.76 -6.27
CA ARG A 89 13.61 2.42 -5.31
C ARG A 89 13.17 2.42 -3.82
N GLY A 90 13.14 1.27 -3.15
CA GLY A 90 12.91 1.22 -1.70
C GLY A 90 12.32 -0.05 -1.11
N THR A 91 11.95 -1.07 -1.90
CA THR A 91 11.51 -2.37 -1.32
C THR A 91 12.67 -3.37 -1.33
N SER A 92 12.99 -3.93 -0.17
CA SER A 92 14.05 -4.93 -0.06
C SER A 92 13.55 -6.32 -0.49
N PRO A 93 14.43 -7.24 -0.97
CA PRO A 93 14.04 -8.62 -1.26
C PRO A 93 13.38 -9.33 -0.08
N ALA A 94 13.77 -8.97 1.15
CA ALA A 94 13.18 -9.52 2.37
C ALA A 94 11.73 -9.08 2.58
N GLU A 95 11.40 -7.82 2.27
CA GLU A 95 10.01 -7.32 2.33
C GLU A 95 9.12 -8.02 1.31
N ALA A 96 9.59 -8.17 0.07
CA ALA A 96 8.83 -8.84 -0.98
C ALA A 96 8.49 -10.30 -0.59
N GLU A 97 9.46 -11.02 -0.03
CA GLU A 97 9.26 -12.39 0.46
C GLU A 97 8.33 -12.43 1.68
N ALA A 98 8.41 -11.46 2.59
CA ALA A 98 7.52 -11.38 3.74
C ALA A 98 6.06 -11.16 3.33
N ILE A 99 5.81 -10.33 2.32
CA ILE A 99 4.48 -10.11 1.75
C ILE A 99 3.99 -11.38 1.04
N ARG A 100 4.86 -12.06 0.30
CA ARG A 100 4.51 -13.32 -0.38
C ARG A 100 4.05 -14.39 0.62
N LYS A 101 4.82 -14.60 1.68
CA LYS A 101 4.46 -15.56 2.74
C LYS A 101 3.12 -15.21 3.38
N TRP A 102 2.85 -13.93 3.60
CA TRP A 102 1.57 -13.49 4.14
C TRP A 102 0.41 -13.84 3.19
N LEU A 103 0.56 -13.60 1.88
CA LEU A 103 -0.46 -13.96 0.88
C LEU A 103 -0.71 -15.47 0.83
N GLU A 104 0.34 -16.29 0.97
CA GLU A 104 0.24 -17.75 1.05
C GLU A 104 -0.49 -18.19 2.34
N GLN A 105 -0.10 -17.66 3.50
CA GLN A 105 -0.68 -18.02 4.81
C GLN A 105 -2.15 -17.62 4.94
N THR A 106 -2.54 -16.51 4.34
CA THR A 106 -3.93 -16.01 4.38
C THR A 106 -4.81 -16.56 3.26
N ASN A 107 -4.28 -17.47 2.42
CA ASN A 107 -4.94 -18.05 1.25
C ASN A 107 -5.46 -16.98 0.26
N ARG A 108 -4.63 -15.95 0.03
CA ARG A 108 -4.88 -14.79 -0.85
C ARG A 108 -4.00 -14.77 -2.10
N LEU A 109 -3.13 -15.78 -2.25
CA LEU A 109 -2.34 -16.04 -3.46
C LEU A 109 -3.24 -16.59 -4.58
#